data_AF-A0A662JU09-F1
#
_entry.id   AF-A0A662JU09-F1
#
_cell.length_a   1.000
_cell.length_b   1.000
_cell.length_c   1.000
_cell.angle_alpha   90.00
_cell.angle_beta   90.00
_cell.angle_gamma   90.00
#
_symmetry.space_group_name_H-M   'P 1'
#
loop_
_entity.id
_entity.type
_entity.pdbx_description
1 polymer ?
#
loop_
_entity_poly.entity_id
_entity_poly.type
_entity_poly.pdbx_seq_one_letter_code
_entity_poly.pdbx_strand_id
1 'polypeptide(L)'
;RFYGAPFIGFFTGYNPLVEPYIHYYKIGGVLSFLPSNVFWMIVNSFYWIFWLNFAVGVFNALPIVPLDGGFLFQDGVDILLRRLKSEMSQNKREKFVKNISLSISLFVLFLVLAPLFFKYIGLLFS
;
A
#
# COMPACT_ATOMS: atom_id res chain seq x y z
N ARG A 1 20.77 -3.70 -2.50
CA ARG A 1 20.84 -4.53 -1.29
C ARG A 1 19.58 -4.24 -0.46
N PHE A 2 18.82 -5.27 -0.08
CA PHE A 2 17.52 -5.16 0.58
C PHE A 2 17.69 -4.94 2.09
N TYR A 3 18.07 -3.72 2.48
CA TYR A 3 18.33 -3.37 3.88
C TYR A 3 17.06 -3.06 4.71
N GLY A 4 15.88 -3.05 4.07
CA GLY A 4 14.60 -2.67 4.69
C GLY A 4 13.60 -3.81 4.87
N ALA A 5 14.06 -5.07 4.84
CA ALA A 5 13.17 -6.22 5.03
C ALA A 5 12.85 -6.43 6.53
N PRO A 6 11.62 -6.85 6.87
CA PRO A 6 11.25 -7.14 8.26
C PRO A 6 12.19 -8.21 8.85
N PHE A 7 12.54 -8.03 10.13
CA PHE A 7 13.43 -8.90 10.93
C PHE A 7 14.93 -8.89 10.57
N ILE A 8 15.30 -8.80 9.28
CA ILE A 8 16.71 -8.76 8.84
C ILE A 8 17.37 -7.43 9.21
N GLY A 9 16.61 -6.33 9.17
CA GLY A 9 17.07 -5.01 9.60
C GLY A 9 17.50 -4.94 11.07
N PHE A 10 16.95 -5.80 11.93
CA PHE A 10 17.31 -5.84 13.36
C PHE A 10 18.73 -6.38 13.57
N PHE A 11 19.09 -7.46 12.88
CA PHE A 11 20.43 -8.07 12.96
C PHE A 11 21.50 -7.28 12.20
N THR A 12 21.09 -6.34 11.35
CA THR A 12 22.00 -5.54 10.51
C THR A 12 22.03 -4.06 10.88
N GLY A 13 21.26 -3.62 11.88
CA GLY A 13 21.21 -2.23 12.36
C GLY A 13 20.38 -1.26 11.51
N TYR A 14 19.75 -1.71 10.43
CA TYR A 14 18.91 -0.92 9.52
C TYR A 14 17.41 -0.98 9.87
N ASN A 15 17.10 -0.96 11.16
CA ASN A 15 15.73 -0.95 11.66
C ASN A 15 15.29 0.51 11.95
N PRO A 16 14.07 0.94 11.61
CA PRO A 16 13.56 2.28 11.91
C PRO A 16 13.53 2.65 13.40
N LEU A 17 13.45 1.65 14.29
CA LEU A 17 13.44 1.83 15.75
C LEU A 17 14.79 1.41 16.36
N VAL A 18 15.82 2.21 16.11
CA VAL A 18 17.19 2.06 16.65
C VAL A 18 17.71 3.40 17.17
N GLU A 19 18.90 3.40 17.79
CA GLU A 19 19.60 4.63 18.17
C GLU A 19 19.83 5.54 16.94
N PRO A 20 19.61 6.87 17.03
CA PRO A 20 19.32 7.67 18.22
C PRO A 20 17.82 7.79 18.57
N TYR A 21 16.92 7.20 17.77
CA TYR A 21 15.48 7.40 17.89
C TYR A 21 14.91 6.85 19.20
N ILE A 22 15.50 5.76 19.72
CA ILE A 22 15.07 5.13 20.97
C ILE A 22 15.65 5.78 22.23
N HIS A 23 16.65 6.65 22.10
CA HIS A 23 17.42 7.24 23.21
C HIS A 23 16.54 8.00 24.22
N TYR A 24 15.47 8.63 23.73
CA TYR A 24 14.56 9.42 24.55
C TYR A 24 13.46 8.59 25.23
N TYR A 25 13.39 7.28 24.96
CA TYR A 25 12.35 6.40 25.47
C TYR A 25 12.89 5.55 26.62
N LYS A 26 12.12 5.51 27.73
CA LYS A 26 12.38 4.61 28.85
C LYS A 26 11.33 3.52 28.86
N ILE A 27 11.78 2.26 28.93
CA ILE A 27 10.88 1.11 29.08
C ILE A 27 10.32 1.13 30.50
N GLY A 28 8.99 1.21 30.64
CA GLY A 28 8.32 1.32 31.92
C GLY A 28 7.11 0.39 32.04
N GLY A 29 6.47 0.41 33.22
CA GLY A 29 5.26 -0.36 33.49
C GLY A 29 5.47 -1.87 33.51
N VAL A 30 4.40 -2.62 33.20
CA VAL A 30 4.38 -4.09 33.22
C VAL A 30 5.34 -4.74 32.22
N LEU A 31 5.89 -4.00 31.26
CA LEU A 31 6.85 -4.54 30.28
C LEU A 31 8.31 -4.25 30.65
N SER A 32 8.57 -3.54 31.76
CA SER A 32 9.91 -3.21 32.23
C SER A 32 10.74 -4.44 32.67
N PHE A 33 10.10 -5.59 32.91
CA PHE A 33 10.81 -6.83 33.19
C PHE A 33 11.51 -7.42 31.96
N LEU A 34 11.11 -6.99 30.75
CA LEU A 34 11.71 -7.50 29.52
C LEU A 34 13.11 -6.91 29.32
N PRO A 35 14.09 -7.73 28.89
CA PRO A 35 15.36 -7.21 28.40
C PRO A 35 15.14 -6.17 27.29
N SER A 36 15.88 -5.06 27.33
CA SER A 36 15.66 -3.92 26.42
C SER A 36 15.71 -4.32 24.93
N ASN A 37 16.65 -5.19 24.56
CA ASN A 37 16.76 -5.74 23.21
C ASN A 37 15.51 -6.53 22.78
N VAL A 38 14.91 -7.31 23.69
CA VAL A 38 13.69 -8.09 23.42
C VAL A 38 12.49 -7.18 23.27
N PHE A 39 12.36 -6.18 24.14
CA PHE A 39 11.29 -5.18 24.03
C PHE A 39 11.32 -4.47 22.67
N TRP A 40 12.49 -3.94 22.28
CA TRP A 40 12.63 -3.23 21.01
C TRP A 40 12.43 -4.13 19.80
N MET A 41 12.79 -5.42 19.89
CA MET A 41 12.49 -6.41 18.86
C MET A 41 10.98 -6.59 18.66
N ILE A 42 10.21 -6.68 19.74
CA ILE A 42 8.74 -6.82 19.69
C ILE A 42 8.11 -5.56 19.09
N VAL A 43 8.50 -4.38 19.55
CA VAL A 43 7.97 -3.11 19.03
C VAL A 43 8.28 -2.97 17.54
N ASN A 44 9.51 -3.28 17.11
CA ASN A 44 9.85 -3.28 15.69
C ASN A 44 9.04 -4.30 14.88
N SER A 45 8.76 -5.47 15.45
CA SER A 45 7.92 -6.47 14.79
C SER A 45 6.50 -5.94 14.55
N PHE A 46 5.89 -5.32 15.56
CA PHE A 46 4.58 -4.67 15.40
C PHE A 46 4.61 -3.53 14.39
N TYR A 47 5.66 -2.71 14.41
CA TYR A 47 5.85 -1.65 13.42
C TYR A 47 5.78 -2.22 11.99
N TRP A 48 6.56 -3.27 11.71
CA TRP A 48 6.56 -3.88 10.38
C TRP A 48 5.26 -4.60 10.04
N ILE A 49 4.68 -5.35 10.97
CA ILE A 49 3.39 -6.02 10.77
C ILE A 49 2.33 -4.97 10.41
N PHE A 50 2.27 -3.86 11.14
CA PHE A 50 1.34 -2.78 10.87
C PHE A 50 1.55 -2.19 9.46
N TRP A 51 2.77 -1.77 9.13
CA TRP A 51 3.04 -1.11 7.86
C TRP A 51 2.89 -2.03 6.66
N LEU A 52 3.23 -3.32 6.78
CA LEU A 52 3.01 -4.30 5.71
C LEU A 52 1.53 -4.54 5.48
N ASN A 53 0.73 -4.74 6.54
CA ASN A 53 -0.72 -4.89 6.41
C ASN A 53 -1.36 -3.62 5.84
N PHE A 54 -0.91 -2.44 6.27
CA PHE A 54 -1.37 -1.18 5.75
C PHE A 54 -1.04 -1.04 4.25
N ALA A 55 0.19 -1.32 3.84
CA ALA A 55 0.60 -1.25 2.45
C ALA A 55 -0.18 -2.23 1.55
N VAL A 56 -0.35 -3.49 1.99
CA VAL A 56 -1.16 -4.49 1.27
C VAL A 56 -2.62 -4.06 1.21
N GLY A 57 -3.17 -3.55 2.31
CA GLY A 57 -4.55 -3.04 2.37
C GLY A 57 -4.79 -1.88 1.41
N VAL A 58 -3.89 -0.88 1.40
CA VAL A 58 -3.95 0.25 0.45
C VAL A 58 -3.81 -0.24 -0.99
N PHE A 59 -2.91 -1.19 -1.26
CA PHE A 59 -2.74 -1.75 -2.60
C PHE A 59 -4.02 -2.46 -3.06
N ASN A 60 -4.63 -3.30 -2.24
CA ASN A 60 -5.89 -3.98 -2.56
C ASN A 60 -7.07 -3.00 -2.73
N ALA A 61 -7.04 -1.85 -2.07
CA ALA A 61 -8.06 -0.81 -2.20
C ALA A 61 -7.94 0.04 -3.48
N LEU A 62 -6.88 -0.13 -4.29
CA LEU A 62 -6.74 0.58 -5.56
C LEU A 62 -7.87 0.19 -6.53
N PRO A 63 -8.34 1.13 -7.38
CA PRO A 63 -9.41 0.88 -8.36
C PRO A 63 -8.86 0.14 -9.60
N ILE A 64 -8.22 -1.02 -9.39
CA ILE A 64 -7.63 -1.88 -10.42
C ILE A 64 -8.29 -3.25 -10.34
N VAL A 65 -8.72 -3.82 -11.47
CA VAL A 65 -9.14 -5.24 -11.53
C VAL A 65 -7.90 -6.11 -11.75
N PRO A 66 -7.67 -7.18 -10.96
CA PRO A 66 -8.63 -7.91 -10.10
C PRO A 66 -8.53 -7.60 -8.59
N LEU A 67 -8.05 -6.43 -8.17
CA LEU A 67 -8.00 -6.06 -6.75
C LEU A 67 -9.41 -5.73 -6.23
N ASP A 68 -9.62 -5.90 -4.92
CA ASP A 68 -10.91 -5.69 -4.26
C ASP A 68 -11.48 -4.28 -4.53
N GLY A 69 -10.61 -3.26 -4.50
CA GLY A 69 -10.97 -1.88 -4.82
C GLY A 69 -11.43 -1.68 -6.26
N GLY A 70 -10.98 -2.51 -7.20
CA GLY A 70 -11.43 -2.49 -8.58
C GLY A 70 -12.88 -2.94 -8.74
N PHE A 71 -13.29 -3.99 -8.02
CA PHE A 71 -14.68 -4.47 -8.02
C PHE A 71 -15.61 -3.50 -7.27
N LEU A 72 -15.19 -3.01 -6.09
CA LEU A 72 -15.94 -2.00 -5.35
C LEU A 72 -16.14 -0.72 -6.17
N PHE A 73 -15.12 -0.32 -6.94
CA PHE A 73 -15.21 0.81 -7.85
C PHE A 73 -16.23 0.56 -8.97
N GLN A 74 -16.24 -0.63 -9.58
CA GLN A 74 -17.25 -1.00 -10.59
C GLN A 74 -18.67 -0.90 -10.04
N ASP A 75 -18.91 -1.46 -8.85
CA ASP A 75 -20.21 -1.43 -8.18
C ASP A 75 -20.64 0.01 -7.86
N GLY A 76 -19.72 0.83 -7.34
CA GLY A 76 -19.97 2.24 -7.06
C GLY A 76 -20.37 3.03 -8.30
N VAL A 77 -19.68 2.81 -9.43
CA VAL A 77 -20.02 3.44 -10.72
C VAL A 77 -21.36 2.92 -11.25
N ASP A 78 -21.65 1.62 -11.15
CA ASP A 78 -22.94 1.06 -11.57
C ASP A 78 -24.11 1.68 -10.80
N ILE A 79 -23.98 1.78 -9.46
CA ILE A 79 -24.97 2.42 -8.58
C ILE A 79 -25.17 3.88 -8.97
N LEU A 80 -24.08 4.62 -9.20
CA LEU A 80 -24.15 6.03 -9.61
C LEU A 80 -24.87 6.19 -10.95
N LEU A 81 -24.56 5.34 -11.92
CA LEU A 81 -25.18 5.36 -13.25
C LEU A 81 -26.67 5.00 -13.19
N ARG A 82 -27.08 4.05 -12.34
CA ARG A 82 -28.50 3.75 -12.13
C ARG A 82 -29.28 4.95 -11.60
N ARG A 83 -28.66 5.75 -10.73
CA ARG A 83 -29.29 6.95 -10.16
C ARG A 83 -29.35 8.11 -11.15
N LEU A 84 -28.28 8.36 -11.89
CA LEU A 84 -28.17 9.54 -12.78
C LEU A 84 -28.67 9.30 -14.20
N LYS A 85 -28.62 8.06 -14.69
CA LYS A 85 -28.96 7.68 -16.07
C LYS A 85 -29.84 6.43 -16.06
N SER A 86 -30.99 6.53 -15.40
CA SER A 86 -31.95 5.42 -15.22
C SER A 86 -32.46 4.83 -16.54
N GLU A 87 -32.52 5.61 -17.62
CA GLU A 87 -32.94 5.17 -18.95
C GLU A 87 -31.89 4.31 -19.69
N MET A 88 -30.66 4.21 -19.16
CA MET A 88 -29.62 3.42 -19.80
C MET A 88 -29.89 1.92 -19.65
N SER A 89 -30.01 1.22 -20.79
CA SER A 89 -30.11 -0.25 -20.82
C SER A 89 -28.95 -0.91 -20.06
N GLN A 90 -29.26 -1.99 -19.33
CA GLN A 90 -28.32 -2.75 -18.51
C GLN A 90 -27.05 -3.13 -19.28
N ASN A 91 -27.18 -3.69 -20.49
CA ASN A 91 -26.04 -4.09 -21.32
C ASN A 91 -25.11 -2.92 -21.67
N LYS A 92 -25.67 -1.71 -21.86
CA LYS A 92 -24.90 -0.51 -22.18
C LYS A 92 -24.15 -0.01 -20.94
N ARG A 93 -24.80 -0.07 -19.77
CA ARG A 93 -24.22 0.32 -18.48
C ARG A 93 -23.07 -0.59 -18.09
N GLU A 94 -23.25 -1.91 -18.15
CA GLU A 94 -22.19 -2.88 -17.82
C GLU A 94 -20.95 -2.71 -18.71
N LYS A 95 -21.15 -2.56 -20.03
CA LYS A 95 -20.03 -2.27 -20.95
C LYS A 95 -19.31 -0.98 -20.60
N PHE A 96 -20.06 0.06 -20.24
CA PHE A 96 -19.50 1.35 -19.86
C PHE A 96 -18.70 1.27 -18.56
N VAL A 97 -19.25 0.64 -17.51
CA VAL A 97 -18.56 0.41 -16.23
C VAL A 97 -17.26 -0.37 -16.46
N LYS A 98 -17.32 -1.46 -17.25
CA LYS A 98 -16.14 -2.28 -17.56
C LYS A 98 -15.07 -1.49 -18.32
N ASN A 99 -15.45 -0.70 -19.32
CA ASN A 99 -14.50 0.10 -20.10
C ASN A 99 -13.84 1.20 -19.26
N ILE A 100 -14.59 1.87 -18.39
CA ILE A 100 -14.04 2.86 -17.46
C ILE A 100 -13.13 2.19 -16.45
N SER A 101 -13.56 1.08 -15.85
CA SER A 101 -12.75 0.33 -14.89
C SER A 101 -11.45 -0.15 -15.52
N LEU A 102 -11.46 -0.64 -16.76
CA LEU A 102 -10.25 -1.01 -17.49
C LEU A 102 -9.34 0.20 -17.73
N SER A 103 -9.90 1.32 -18.18
CA SER A 103 -9.15 2.56 -18.43
C SER A 103 -8.46 3.06 -17.15
N ILE A 104 -9.19 3.08 -16.03
CA ILE A 104 -8.66 3.48 -14.72
C ILE A 104 -7.64 2.48 -14.23
N SER A 105 -7.89 1.18 -14.39
CA SER A 105 -6.93 0.12 -14.00
C SER A 105 -5.58 0.32 -14.72
N LEU A 106 -5.63 0.54 -16.04
CA LEU A 106 -4.43 0.79 -16.85
C LEU A 106 -3.75 2.10 -16.47
N PHE A 107 -4.51 3.16 -16.19
CA PHE A 107 -3.98 4.44 -15.77
C PHE A 107 -3.27 4.35 -14.42
N VAL A 108 -3.88 3.72 -13.40
CA VAL A 108 -3.24 3.52 -12.09
C VAL A 108 -2.03 2.61 -12.22
N LEU A 109 -2.11 1.53 -13.02
CA LEU A 109 -0.95 0.67 -13.31
C LEU A 109 0.20 1.48 -13.93
N PHE A 110 -0.11 2.34 -14.91
CA PHE A 110 0.86 3.25 -15.49
C PHE A 110 1.48 4.16 -14.43
N LEU A 111 0.68 4.79 -13.56
CA LEU A 111 1.19 5.66 -12.49
C LEU A 111 2.10 4.93 -11.51
N VAL A 112 1.78 3.67 -11.18
CA VAL A 112 2.61 2.83 -10.29
C VAL A 112 3.93 2.45 -10.96
N LEU A 113 3.92 2.16 -12.26
CA LEU A 113 5.11 1.74 -12.99
C LEU A 113 5.95 2.91 -13.52
N ALA A 114 5.37 4.09 -13.72
CA ALA A 114 6.04 5.26 -14.28
C ALA A 114 7.36 5.62 -13.56
N PRO A 115 7.44 5.62 -12.21
CA PRO A 115 8.69 5.86 -11.47
C PRO A 115 9.85 4.93 -11.87
N LEU A 116 9.56 3.69 -12.29
CA LEU A 116 10.59 2.74 -12.74
C LEU A 116 11.26 3.20 -14.04
N PHE A 117 10.49 3.86 -14.92
CA PHE A 117 10.97 4.32 -16.22
C PHE A 117 11.66 5.68 -16.15
N PHE A 118 11.27 6.56 -15.21
CA PHE A 118 11.89 7.87 -15.01
C PHE A 118 13.42 7.78 -14.82
N LYS A 119 13.90 6.72 -14.16
CA LYS A 119 15.35 6.46 -14.01
C LYS A 119 16.07 6.35 -15.36
N TYR A 120 15.46 5.73 -16.37
CA TYR A 120 16.08 5.53 -17.69
C TYR A 120 15.93 6.75 -18.59
N ILE A 121 14.87 7.54 -18.42
CA ILE A 121 14.67 8.80 -19.14
C ILE A 121 15.76 9.80 -18.75
N GLY A 122 16.11 9.90 -17.46
CA GLY A 122 17.19 10.78 -17.00
C GLY A 122 18.56 10.45 -17.61
N LEU A 123 18.81 9.19 -17.99
CA LEU A 123 20.04 8.75 -18.65
C LEU A 123 20.09 9.09 -20.15
N LEU A 124 18.95 9.35 -20.79
CA LEU A 124 18.89 9.75 -22.21
C LEU A 124 19.19 11.23 -22.41
N PHE A 125 19.14 12.04 -21.34
CA PHE A 125 19.40 13.48 -21.36
C PHE A 125 20.71 13.87 -20.65
N SER A 126 21.50 12.89 -20.19
CA SER A 126 22.82 13.04 -19.56
C SER A 126 23.92 12.51 -20.48
#